data_AF-A0A8I1UL58-F1
#
_entry.id   AF-A0A8I1UL58-F1
#
_cell.length_a   1.000
_cell.length_b   1.000
_cell.length_c   1.000
_cell.angle_alpha   90.00
_cell.angle_beta   90.00
_cell.angle_gamma   90.00
#
_symmetry.space_group_name_H-M   'P 1'
#
loop_
_entity.id
_entity.type
_entity.pdbx_description
1 polymer ?
#
loop_
_entity_poly.entity_id
_entity_poly.type
_entity_poly.pdbx_seq_one_letter_code
_entity_poly.pdbx_strand_id
1 'polypeptide(L)'
;MQQSTEEKVQLSVYADAVSEEESSTDGTGDEFVPPGESLPIRVRVVRTEDQLSKAVNVRANAYGRHTPAFGETLRVAEHEDKERSSLLLLCESKVTGDAVGTLRIHTNFDSPTYLERTLRLPDFLRGAGIAYVTRLAVASGAGSSFAKLALFKALHRYCLATQIAWILAAARNPVDRDFIRLGFHDILAPGERLFRPADFGNVKVRPLFFNVREAENLWRNANHPLYEFMFVKVHPDIEIFTSVNGAWSVPRQSRQRPSYQYGSPLELHQIMAV
;
A
#
# COMPACT_ATOMS: atom_id res chain seq x y z
N MET A 1 -0.91 21.57 22.64
CA MET A 1 -0.29 20.92 23.83
C MET A 1 -0.74 19.45 24.04
N GLN A 2 -1.84 18.98 23.42
CA GLN A 2 -2.29 17.57 23.51
C GLN A 2 -1.62 16.58 22.53
N GLN A 3 -1.10 17.03 21.38
CA GLN A 3 -0.44 16.14 20.39
C GLN A 3 0.91 15.57 20.86
N SER A 4 1.62 16.26 21.75
CA SER A 4 2.90 15.79 22.31
C SER A 4 2.70 14.60 23.27
N THR A 5 1.50 14.44 23.82
CA THR A 5 1.18 13.36 24.78
C THR A 5 0.84 12.06 24.06
N GLU A 6 0.08 12.09 22.97
CA GLU A 6 -0.21 10.88 22.16
C GLU A 6 1.04 10.34 21.46
N GLU A 7 1.93 11.22 20.98
CA GLU A 7 3.22 10.86 20.37
C GLU A 7 4.16 10.19 21.38
N LYS A 8 4.19 10.68 22.62
CA LYS A 8 4.93 10.02 23.71
C LYS A 8 4.32 8.68 24.11
N VAL A 9 3.00 8.53 24.08
CA VAL A 9 2.33 7.26 24.37
C VAL A 9 2.59 6.24 23.25
N GLN A 10 2.62 6.67 21.99
CA GLN A 10 2.92 5.79 20.85
C GLN A 10 4.38 5.32 20.84
N LEU A 11 5.32 6.20 21.23
CA LEU A 11 6.74 5.81 21.42
C LEU A 11 6.99 5.05 22.73
N SER A 12 6.23 5.30 23.82
CA SER A 12 6.42 4.58 25.09
C SER A 12 5.88 3.16 25.04
N VAL A 13 4.77 2.92 24.31
CA VAL A 13 4.27 1.56 24.05
C VAL A 13 5.32 0.72 23.30
N TYR A 14 6.18 1.34 22.49
CA TYR A 14 7.32 0.68 21.85
C TYR A 14 8.51 0.43 22.81
N ALA A 15 8.63 1.16 23.92
CA ALA A 15 9.70 0.96 24.91
C ALA A 15 9.32 -0.08 25.97
N ASP A 16 8.06 -0.06 26.43
CA ASP A 16 7.57 -0.97 27.48
C ASP A 16 7.35 -2.40 26.96
N ALA A 17 7.04 -2.57 25.67
CA ALA A 17 6.89 -3.89 25.05
C ALA A 17 8.24 -4.61 24.79
N VAL A 18 9.37 -3.95 25.02
CA VAL A 18 10.72 -4.54 24.83
C VAL A 18 11.29 -5.09 26.15
N SER A 19 10.68 -4.78 27.30
CA SER A 19 11.23 -5.10 28.62
C SER A 19 10.62 -6.30 29.35
N GLU A 20 9.60 -6.97 28.80
CA GLU A 20 8.96 -8.11 29.46
C GLU A 20 9.00 -9.35 28.57
N GLU A 21 10.10 -10.09 28.58
CA GLU A 21 10.11 -11.52 28.19
C GLU A 21 11.37 -12.22 28.76
N GLU A 22 11.33 -12.52 30.06
CA GLU A 22 12.12 -13.61 30.65
C GLU A 22 11.17 -14.68 31.21
N SER A 23 11.17 -15.87 30.62
CA SER A 23 11.54 -17.15 31.26
C SER A 23 10.85 -18.37 30.63
N SER A 24 11.66 -19.42 30.42
CA SER A 24 11.39 -20.88 30.55
C SER A 24 10.18 -21.51 29.81
N THR A 25 10.24 -22.66 29.12
CA THR A 25 10.82 -23.98 29.45
C THR A 25 10.91 -24.90 28.22
N ASP A 26 11.88 -25.82 28.26
CA ASP A 26 11.89 -27.25 27.91
C ASP A 26 10.95 -27.86 26.83
N GLY A 27 11.58 -28.39 25.75
CA GLY A 27 11.35 -29.69 25.08
C GLY A 27 9.97 -30.10 24.51
N THR A 28 9.82 -30.12 23.17
CA THR A 28 9.72 -31.33 22.29
C THR A 28 9.08 -31.02 20.92
N GLY A 29 9.77 -31.42 19.84
CA GLY A 29 9.34 -31.25 18.44
C GLY A 29 9.94 -29.98 17.84
N ASP A 30 10.89 -30.14 16.91
CA ASP A 30 11.58 -29.04 16.22
C ASP A 30 10.59 -28.37 15.24
N GLU A 31 9.64 -27.60 15.79
CA GLU A 31 8.80 -26.69 15.06
C GLU A 31 9.74 -25.64 14.46
N PHE A 32 9.88 -25.65 13.12
CA PHE A 32 10.70 -24.65 12.44
C PHE A 32 10.14 -23.26 12.74
N VAL A 33 10.72 -22.58 13.72
CA VAL A 33 10.46 -21.17 14.01
C VAL A 33 11.17 -20.39 12.92
N PRO A 34 10.43 -19.74 12.00
CA PRO A 34 11.07 -18.99 10.94
C PRO A 34 11.92 -17.87 11.58
N PRO A 35 13.17 -17.66 11.12
CA PRO A 35 14.01 -16.62 11.69
C PRO A 35 13.34 -15.25 11.52
N GLY A 36 13.17 -14.53 12.63
CA GLY A 36 12.57 -13.20 12.64
C GLY A 36 11.71 -12.92 13.89
N GLU A 37 11.27 -11.67 14.01
CA GLU A 37 10.35 -11.24 15.06
C GLU A 37 8.91 -11.57 14.65
N SER A 38 8.22 -12.35 15.48
CA SER A 38 6.81 -12.70 15.26
C SER A 38 5.90 -11.53 15.60
N LEU A 39 4.97 -11.22 14.70
CA LEU A 39 3.91 -10.24 14.91
C LEU A 39 2.63 -10.95 15.39
N PRO A 40 1.73 -10.27 16.13
CA PRO A 40 0.41 -10.81 16.49
C PRO A 40 -0.61 -10.78 15.32
N ILE A 41 -0.14 -10.40 14.14
CA ILE A 41 -0.92 -10.26 12.91
C ILE A 41 -0.24 -11.02 11.78
N ARG A 42 -1.01 -11.37 10.75
CA ARG A 42 -0.52 -11.95 9.50
C ARG A 42 -0.96 -11.11 8.31
N VAL A 43 -0.03 -10.80 7.41
CA VAL A 43 -0.31 -10.10 6.14
C VAL A 43 -0.08 -11.04 4.98
N ARG A 44 -1.09 -11.20 4.11
CA ARG A 44 -1.02 -12.09 2.94
C ARG A 44 -1.73 -11.48 1.73
N VAL A 45 -1.42 -12.03 0.55
CA VAL A 45 -2.15 -11.69 -0.67
C VAL A 45 -3.53 -12.37 -0.64
N VAL A 46 -4.57 -11.63 -1.00
CA VAL A 46 -5.93 -12.16 -1.19
C VAL A 46 -5.96 -13.07 -2.42
N ARG A 47 -6.43 -14.31 -2.24
CA ARG A 47 -6.49 -15.37 -3.26
C ARG A 47 -7.83 -16.09 -3.35
N THR A 48 -8.68 -15.96 -2.34
CA THR A 48 -9.98 -16.64 -2.29
C THR A 48 -11.11 -15.63 -2.08
N GLU A 49 -12.34 -16.01 -2.44
CA GLU A 49 -13.50 -15.14 -2.25
C GLU A 49 -13.77 -14.84 -0.76
N ASP A 50 -13.45 -15.78 0.14
CA ASP A 50 -13.51 -15.56 1.60
C ASP A 50 -12.54 -14.44 2.04
N GLN A 51 -11.29 -14.51 1.57
CA GLN A 51 -10.29 -13.48 1.86
C GLN A 51 -10.66 -12.13 1.26
N LEU A 52 -11.21 -12.14 0.05
CA LEU A 52 -11.73 -10.93 -0.58
C LEU A 52 -12.86 -10.33 0.24
N SER A 53 -13.82 -11.15 0.66
CA SER A 53 -14.94 -10.73 1.51
C SER A 53 -14.46 -10.10 2.82
N LYS A 54 -13.46 -10.71 3.46
CA LYS A 54 -12.79 -10.15 4.66
C LYS A 54 -12.18 -8.77 4.40
N ALA A 55 -11.40 -8.63 3.32
CA ALA A 55 -10.78 -7.37 2.93
C ALA A 55 -11.84 -6.27 2.64
N VAL A 56 -12.89 -6.63 1.90
CA VAL A 56 -14.03 -5.76 1.58
C VAL A 56 -14.73 -5.28 2.85
N ASN A 57 -14.99 -6.19 3.80
CA ASN A 57 -15.64 -5.86 5.06
C ASN A 57 -14.83 -4.89 5.93
N VAL A 58 -13.52 -5.10 6.08
CA VAL A 58 -12.64 -4.17 6.82
C VAL A 58 -12.62 -2.80 6.16
N ARG A 59 -12.53 -2.77 4.83
CA ARG A 59 -12.60 -1.53 4.05
C ARG A 59 -13.91 -0.79 4.30
N ALA A 60 -15.05 -1.44 4.09
CA ALA A 60 -16.37 -0.85 4.29
C ALA A 60 -16.53 -0.28 5.70
N ASN A 61 -16.16 -1.06 6.72
CA ASN A 61 -16.24 -0.65 8.11
C ASN A 61 -15.33 0.55 8.42
N ALA A 62 -14.08 0.56 7.93
CA ALA A 62 -13.14 1.64 8.22
C ALA A 62 -13.57 2.97 7.57
N TYR A 63 -14.01 2.94 6.32
CA TYR A 63 -14.48 4.14 5.62
C TYR A 63 -15.85 4.61 6.15
N GLY A 64 -16.74 3.67 6.50
CA GLY A 64 -18.07 3.94 7.04
C GLY A 64 -18.07 4.72 8.36
N ARG A 65 -17.00 4.65 9.16
CA ARG A 65 -16.86 5.42 10.42
C ARG A 65 -17.00 6.92 10.23
N HIS A 66 -16.46 7.45 9.14
CA HIS A 66 -16.51 8.89 8.83
C HIS A 66 -17.50 9.23 7.74
N THR A 67 -17.85 8.26 6.88
CA THR A 67 -18.77 8.47 5.77
C THR A 67 -19.63 7.23 5.58
N PRO A 68 -20.70 7.04 6.39
CA PRO A 68 -21.49 5.81 6.41
C PRO A 68 -22.03 5.41 5.03
N ALA A 69 -22.60 6.36 4.29
CA ALA A 69 -23.14 6.11 2.95
C ALA A 69 -22.06 5.61 1.99
N PHE A 70 -20.83 6.12 2.09
CA PHE A 70 -19.70 5.64 1.28
C PHE A 70 -19.16 4.30 1.78
N GLY A 71 -19.21 4.03 3.09
CA GLY A 71 -18.89 2.71 3.62
C GLY A 71 -19.80 1.63 3.05
N GLU A 72 -21.09 1.93 2.89
CA GLU A 72 -22.07 0.99 2.33
C GLU A 72 -21.80 0.64 0.87
N THR A 73 -21.40 1.62 0.05
CA THR A 73 -21.01 1.32 -1.35
C THR A 73 -19.78 0.43 -1.45
N LEU A 74 -18.98 0.32 -0.39
CA LEU A 74 -17.78 -0.51 -0.31
C LEU A 74 -18.01 -1.88 0.31
N ARG A 75 -19.26 -2.22 0.68
CA ARG A 75 -19.65 -3.57 1.18
C ARG A 75 -19.56 -4.65 0.10
N VAL A 76 -19.52 -4.25 -1.16
CA VAL A 76 -19.34 -5.13 -2.31
C VAL A 76 -17.92 -4.97 -2.86
N ALA A 77 -17.36 -6.05 -3.40
CA ALA A 77 -16.10 -6.00 -4.12
C ALA A 77 -16.23 -5.06 -5.33
N GLU A 78 -15.26 -4.16 -5.49
CA GLU A 78 -15.16 -3.29 -6.66
C GLU A 78 -14.64 -4.10 -7.85
N HIS A 79 -14.93 -3.67 -9.09
CA HIS A 79 -14.40 -4.32 -10.29
C HIS A 79 -12.86 -4.39 -10.24
N GLU A 80 -12.25 -3.29 -9.81
CA GLU A 80 -10.82 -3.12 -9.62
C GLU A 80 -10.23 -4.05 -8.55
N ASP A 81 -11.03 -4.70 -7.71
CA ASP A 81 -10.53 -5.73 -6.79
C ASP A 81 -10.21 -7.06 -7.52
N LYS A 82 -10.73 -7.24 -8.74
CA LYS A 82 -10.60 -8.46 -9.54
C LYS A 82 -9.77 -8.28 -10.81
N GLU A 83 -9.26 -7.07 -11.06
CA GLU A 83 -8.41 -6.77 -12.22
C GLU A 83 -7.04 -7.44 -12.15
N ARG A 84 -6.45 -7.80 -13.30
CA ARG A 84 -5.13 -8.46 -13.38
C ARG A 84 -3.99 -7.60 -12.84
N SER A 85 -4.08 -6.28 -13.05
CA SER A 85 -3.13 -5.30 -12.54
C SER A 85 -3.29 -5.01 -11.04
N SER A 86 -4.28 -5.62 -10.39
CA SER A 86 -4.65 -5.38 -8.99
C SER A 86 -4.19 -6.52 -8.09
N LEU A 87 -3.67 -6.14 -6.92
CA LEU A 87 -3.32 -7.05 -5.85
C LEU A 87 -3.86 -6.52 -4.53
N LEU A 88 -4.61 -7.35 -3.80
CA LEU A 88 -5.11 -7.00 -2.48
C LEU A 88 -4.27 -7.69 -1.41
N LEU A 89 -3.88 -6.91 -0.41
CA LEU A 89 -3.28 -7.40 0.82
C LEU A 89 -4.35 -7.43 1.91
N LEU A 90 -4.40 -8.54 2.65
CA LEU A 90 -5.24 -8.73 3.81
C LEU A 90 -4.34 -8.89 5.03
N CYS A 91 -4.66 -8.14 6.10
CA CYS A 91 -4.05 -8.27 7.40
C CYS A 91 -5.07 -8.86 8.37
N GLU A 92 -4.73 -9.96 9.03
CA GLU A 92 -5.58 -10.65 10.02
C GLU A 92 -4.88 -10.75 11.38
N SER A 93 -5.68 -10.76 12.44
CA SER A 93 -5.23 -11.11 13.79
C SER A 93 -4.89 -12.60 13.84
N LYS A 94 -3.72 -12.97 14.37
CA LYS A 94 -3.39 -14.38 14.61
C LYS A 94 -4.16 -14.97 15.79
N VAL A 95 -4.63 -14.11 16.70
CA VAL A 95 -5.37 -14.51 17.90
C VAL A 95 -6.83 -14.81 17.57
N THR A 96 -7.48 -13.91 16.82
CA THR A 96 -8.93 -14.01 16.57
C THR A 96 -9.27 -14.48 15.17
N GLY A 97 -8.34 -14.43 14.23
CA GLY A 97 -8.60 -14.66 12.81
C GLY A 97 -9.37 -13.53 12.11
N ASP A 98 -9.71 -12.47 12.84
CA ASP A 98 -10.43 -11.32 12.29
C ASP A 98 -9.54 -10.53 11.34
N ALA A 99 -10.16 -10.02 10.28
CA ALA A 99 -9.51 -9.07 9.39
C ALA A 99 -9.35 -7.73 10.12
N VAL A 100 -8.11 -7.27 10.24
CA VAL A 100 -7.73 -6.03 10.94
C VAL A 100 -7.21 -4.96 9.99
N GLY A 101 -6.88 -5.30 8.74
CA GLY A 101 -6.44 -4.32 7.76
C GLY A 101 -6.49 -4.82 6.33
N THR A 102 -6.50 -3.89 5.38
CA THR A 102 -6.44 -4.17 3.94
C THR A 102 -5.77 -3.03 3.19
N LEU A 103 -5.15 -3.36 2.05
CA LEU A 103 -4.54 -2.41 1.13
C LEU A 103 -4.61 -2.97 -0.29
N ARG A 104 -4.97 -2.14 -1.27
CA ARG A 104 -5.00 -2.53 -2.69
C ARG A 104 -3.88 -1.85 -3.46
N ILE A 105 -3.15 -2.64 -4.24
CA ILE A 105 -2.05 -2.23 -5.10
C ILE A 105 -2.52 -2.35 -6.54
N HIS A 106 -2.54 -1.23 -7.27
CA HIS A 106 -2.75 -1.20 -8.71
C HIS A 106 -1.45 -0.93 -9.42
N THR A 107 -0.97 -1.87 -10.22
CA THR A 107 0.26 -1.67 -11.00
C THR A 107 -0.06 -1.11 -12.38
N ASN A 108 0.88 -0.36 -12.96
CA ASN A 108 0.73 0.12 -14.34
C ASN A 108 1.25 -0.86 -15.41
N PHE A 109 1.35 -2.15 -15.07
CA PHE A 109 1.95 -3.16 -15.94
C PHE A 109 1.05 -3.56 -17.11
N ASP A 110 -0.25 -3.72 -16.87
CA ASP A 110 -1.22 -4.07 -17.90
C ASP A 110 -1.93 -2.83 -18.47
N SER A 111 -2.19 -1.83 -17.64
CA SER A 111 -2.85 -0.58 -18.04
C SER A 111 -2.39 0.60 -17.18
N PRO A 112 -2.46 1.86 -17.67
CA PRO A 112 -2.10 3.03 -16.87
C PRO A 112 -2.93 3.11 -15.59
N THR A 113 -2.35 3.50 -14.46
CA THR A 113 -3.08 3.71 -13.20
C THR A 113 -4.06 4.88 -13.31
N TYR A 114 -5.01 4.99 -12.37
CA TYR A 114 -5.93 6.12 -12.32
C TYR A 114 -5.21 7.48 -12.34
N LEU A 115 -4.13 7.63 -11.55
CA LEU A 115 -3.38 8.89 -11.51
C LEU A 115 -2.65 9.18 -12.82
N GLU A 116 -2.13 8.16 -13.52
CA GLU A 116 -1.54 8.34 -14.85
C GLU A 116 -2.58 8.81 -15.90
N ARG A 117 -3.84 8.39 -15.77
CA ARG A 117 -4.93 8.81 -16.66
C ARG A 117 -5.45 10.21 -16.36
N THR A 118 -5.42 10.62 -15.09
CA THR A 118 -6.05 11.86 -14.63
C THR A 118 -5.07 13.02 -14.52
N LEU A 119 -3.77 12.75 -14.33
CA LEU A 119 -2.75 13.78 -14.12
C LEU A 119 -1.66 13.71 -15.19
N ARG A 120 -1.15 14.88 -15.57
CA ARG A 120 0.14 14.96 -16.27
C ARG A 120 1.25 14.74 -15.25
N LEU A 121 1.68 13.49 -15.08
CA LEU A 121 2.74 13.17 -14.12
C LEU A 121 4.09 13.79 -14.51
N PRO A 122 4.92 14.17 -13.52
CA PRO A 122 6.33 14.54 -13.72
C PRO A 122 7.12 13.53 -14.55
N ASP A 123 8.12 14.01 -15.29
CA ASP A 123 8.90 13.25 -16.26
C ASP A 123 9.48 11.95 -15.70
N PHE A 124 10.00 11.98 -14.47
CA PHE A 124 10.60 10.83 -13.81
C PHE A 124 9.59 9.72 -13.43
N LEU A 125 8.29 10.02 -13.39
CA LEU A 125 7.23 9.04 -13.19
C LEU A 125 6.70 8.48 -14.50
N ARG A 126 6.86 9.19 -15.63
CA ARG A 126 6.30 8.77 -16.92
C ARG A 126 7.06 7.58 -17.48
N GLY A 127 6.36 6.48 -17.74
CA GLY A 127 6.95 5.24 -18.27
C GLY A 127 7.71 4.41 -17.23
N ALA A 128 7.76 4.84 -15.97
CA ALA A 128 8.33 4.07 -14.88
C ALA A 128 7.35 3.00 -14.38
N GLY A 129 7.86 1.95 -13.73
CA GLY A 129 7.02 0.99 -13.01
C GLY A 129 6.39 1.63 -11.78
N ILE A 130 5.05 1.67 -11.74
CA ILE A 130 4.26 2.32 -10.70
C ILE A 130 3.37 1.31 -9.97
N ALA A 131 3.34 1.41 -8.65
CA ALA A 131 2.29 0.86 -7.79
C ALA A 131 1.42 2.01 -7.25
N TYR A 132 0.20 2.12 -7.73
CA TYR A 132 -0.80 3.04 -7.17
C TYR A 132 -1.59 2.35 -6.04
N VAL A 133 -1.44 2.89 -4.84
CA VAL A 133 -2.03 2.33 -3.63
C VAL A 133 -3.38 2.97 -3.36
N THR A 134 -4.37 2.12 -3.12
CA THR A 134 -5.75 2.51 -2.83
C THR A 134 -6.31 1.67 -1.70
N ARG A 135 -7.44 2.11 -1.13
CA ARG A 135 -8.23 1.35 -0.16
C ARG A 135 -7.44 0.87 1.07
N LEU A 136 -6.41 1.62 1.48
CA LEU A 136 -5.76 1.40 2.77
C LEU A 136 -6.79 1.62 3.89
N ALA A 137 -7.12 0.57 4.60
CA ALA A 137 -8.08 0.57 5.68
C ALA A 137 -7.60 -0.31 6.83
N VAL A 138 -7.86 0.13 8.06
CA VAL A 138 -7.48 -0.61 9.27
C VAL A 138 -8.64 -0.56 10.25
N ALA A 139 -8.87 -1.68 10.94
CA ALA A 139 -9.80 -1.77 12.05
C ALA A 139 -9.40 -0.81 13.19
N SER A 140 -10.37 -0.35 13.97
CA SER A 140 -10.09 0.41 15.20
C SER A 140 -9.70 -0.54 16.33
N GLY A 141 -8.86 -0.09 17.25
CA GLY A 141 -8.48 -0.84 18.45
C GLY A 141 -6.99 -1.19 18.52
N ALA A 142 -6.65 -1.99 19.53
CA ALA A 142 -5.29 -2.48 19.74
C ALA A 142 -4.81 -3.26 18.49
N GLY A 143 -3.57 -3.01 18.05
CA GLY A 143 -2.99 -3.65 16.87
C GLY A 143 -3.20 -2.91 15.53
N SER A 144 -4.05 -1.87 15.48
CA SER A 144 -4.28 -1.07 14.26
C SER A 144 -3.00 -0.39 13.73
N SER A 145 -2.14 0.10 14.62
CA SER A 145 -0.83 0.66 14.25
C SER A 145 0.08 -0.38 13.58
N PHE A 146 0.14 -1.60 14.12
CA PHE A 146 0.94 -2.69 13.57
C PHE A 146 0.42 -3.16 12.21
N ALA A 147 -0.90 -3.26 12.04
CA ALA A 147 -1.50 -3.62 10.76
C ALA A 147 -1.13 -2.65 9.64
N LYS A 148 -1.20 -1.32 9.90
CA LYS A 148 -0.79 -0.31 8.91
C LYS A 148 0.68 -0.47 8.52
N LEU A 149 1.57 -0.62 9.49
CA LEU A 149 3.01 -0.76 9.26
C LEU A 149 3.34 -2.06 8.51
N ALA A 150 2.74 -3.17 8.89
CA ALA A 150 2.94 -4.45 8.21
C ALA A 150 2.42 -4.42 6.76
N LEU A 151 1.29 -3.76 6.49
CA LEU A 151 0.79 -3.54 5.13
C LEU A 151 1.73 -2.67 4.31
N PHE A 152 2.32 -1.61 4.87
CA PHE A 152 3.33 -0.80 4.19
C PHE A 152 4.62 -1.58 3.91
N LYS A 153 5.08 -2.39 4.87
CA LYS A 153 6.25 -3.27 4.68
C LYS A 153 5.99 -4.31 3.58
N ALA A 154 4.81 -4.91 3.57
CA ALA A 154 4.36 -5.83 2.54
C ALA A 154 4.34 -5.16 1.16
N LEU A 155 3.76 -3.96 1.06
CA LEU A 155 3.76 -3.15 -0.16
C LEU A 155 5.18 -2.83 -0.66
N HIS A 156 6.07 -2.37 0.23
CA HIS A 156 7.43 -2.01 -0.14
C HIS A 156 8.21 -3.23 -0.67
N ARG A 157 8.14 -4.36 0.04
CA ARG A 157 8.75 -5.61 -0.40
C ARG A 157 8.18 -6.10 -1.72
N TYR A 158 6.86 -6.02 -1.92
CA TYR A 158 6.22 -6.33 -3.20
C TYR A 158 6.79 -5.47 -4.33
N CYS A 159 6.93 -4.15 -4.10
CA CYS A 159 7.49 -3.25 -5.10
C CYS A 159 8.95 -3.58 -5.44
N LEU A 160 9.78 -3.90 -4.44
CA LEU A 160 11.16 -4.35 -4.67
C LEU A 160 11.21 -5.62 -5.54
N ALA A 161 10.45 -6.66 -5.17
CA ALA A 161 10.45 -7.93 -5.90
C ALA A 161 9.92 -7.82 -7.33
N THR A 162 8.98 -6.89 -7.57
CA THR A 162 8.42 -6.61 -8.90
C THR A 162 9.21 -5.56 -9.68
N GLN A 163 10.28 -5.00 -9.13
CA GLN A 163 11.06 -3.90 -9.72
C GLN A 163 10.20 -2.66 -10.04
N ILE A 164 9.19 -2.39 -9.20
CA ILE A 164 8.44 -1.14 -9.22
C ILE A 164 9.29 -0.04 -8.60
N ALA A 165 9.46 1.06 -9.32
CA ALA A 165 10.31 2.17 -8.90
C ALA A 165 9.58 3.15 -7.97
N TRP A 166 8.28 3.34 -8.21
CA TRP A 166 7.50 4.38 -7.54
C TRP A 166 6.21 3.85 -6.96
N ILE A 167 5.94 4.21 -5.71
CA ILE A 167 4.62 4.05 -5.11
C ILE A 167 3.89 5.38 -5.23
N LEU A 168 2.67 5.36 -5.77
CA LEU A 168 1.78 6.51 -5.78
C LEU A 168 0.66 6.31 -4.76
N ALA A 169 0.22 7.39 -4.13
CA ALA A 169 -0.93 7.39 -3.24
C ALA A 169 -1.77 8.66 -3.46
N ALA A 170 -3.03 8.61 -3.07
CA ALA A 170 -3.88 9.79 -3.02
C ALA A 170 -4.55 9.88 -1.66
N ALA A 171 -4.19 10.89 -0.87
CA ALA A 171 -4.61 10.99 0.52
C ALA A 171 -5.36 12.29 0.80
N ARG A 172 -6.45 12.19 1.56
CA ARG A 172 -7.20 13.35 2.09
C ARG A 172 -6.53 13.89 3.34
N ASN A 173 -6.78 15.14 3.69
CA ASN A 173 -6.38 15.66 5.00
C ASN A 173 -7.25 15.05 6.12
N PRO A 174 -6.70 14.70 7.30
CA PRO A 174 -5.28 14.76 7.71
C PRO A 174 -4.47 13.48 7.43
N VAL A 175 -5.05 12.49 6.75
CA VAL A 175 -4.40 11.20 6.43
C VAL A 175 -3.14 11.38 5.57
N ASP A 176 -3.11 12.43 4.74
CA ASP A 176 -1.93 12.85 3.98
C ASP A 176 -0.67 13.01 4.84
N ARG A 177 -0.80 13.44 6.10
CA ARG A 177 0.33 13.61 7.03
C ARG A 177 1.07 12.30 7.31
N ASP A 178 0.37 11.18 7.37
CA ASP A 178 1.02 9.87 7.58
C ASP A 178 1.92 9.52 6.39
N PHE A 179 1.45 9.77 5.16
CA PHE A 179 2.26 9.55 3.96
C PHE A 179 3.48 10.47 3.91
N ILE A 180 3.31 11.75 4.25
CA ILE A 180 4.45 12.69 4.31
C ILE A 180 5.48 12.23 5.34
N ARG A 181 5.07 11.78 6.53
CA ARG A 181 5.97 11.22 7.55
C ARG A 181 6.73 10.00 7.04
N LEU A 182 6.11 9.18 6.19
CA LEU A 182 6.76 8.04 5.54
C LEU A 182 7.74 8.46 4.42
N GLY A 183 7.87 9.74 4.09
CA GLY A 183 8.74 10.22 3.02
C GLY A 183 8.08 10.28 1.65
N PHE A 184 6.74 10.32 1.59
CA PHE A 184 6.06 10.66 0.35
C PHE A 184 6.16 12.17 0.07
N HIS A 185 6.22 12.52 -1.22
CA HIS A 185 6.28 13.90 -1.70
C HIS A 185 5.08 14.22 -2.60
N ASP A 186 4.70 15.49 -2.69
CA ASP A 186 3.60 15.93 -3.54
C ASP A 186 3.92 15.80 -5.03
N ILE A 187 2.97 15.29 -5.81
CA ILE A 187 3.04 15.29 -7.28
C ILE A 187 2.66 16.67 -7.84
N LEU A 188 1.70 17.34 -7.21
CA LEU A 188 1.20 18.65 -7.64
C LEU A 188 1.92 19.80 -6.93
N ALA A 189 1.75 21.00 -7.47
CA ALA A 189 2.30 22.20 -6.86
C ALA A 189 1.71 22.44 -5.44
N PRO A 190 2.45 23.15 -4.55
CA PRO A 190 1.95 23.45 -3.21
C PRO A 190 0.55 24.08 -3.22
N GLY A 191 -0.35 23.53 -2.42
CA GLY A 191 -1.74 23.99 -2.31
C GLY A 191 -2.71 23.37 -3.31
N GLU A 192 -2.23 22.82 -4.43
CA GLU A 192 -3.09 22.14 -5.40
C GLU A 192 -3.60 20.79 -4.89
N ARG A 193 -4.80 20.41 -5.31
CA ARG A 193 -5.46 19.17 -4.90
C ARG A 193 -6.16 18.55 -6.10
N LEU A 194 -6.10 17.22 -6.19
CA LEU A 194 -6.89 16.46 -7.14
C LEU A 194 -8.29 16.27 -6.56
N PHE A 195 -9.32 16.61 -7.33
CA PHE A 195 -10.69 16.26 -7.02
C PHE A 195 -10.97 14.82 -7.45
N ARG A 196 -11.54 14.02 -6.54
CA ARG A 196 -11.92 12.64 -6.80
C ARG A 196 -13.44 12.49 -6.85
N PRO A 197 -14.00 11.84 -7.89
CA PRO A 197 -15.43 11.63 -8.03
C PRO A 197 -16.09 10.85 -6.88
N ALA A 198 -17.41 10.71 -6.95
CA ALA A 198 -18.24 10.06 -5.93
C ALA A 198 -17.78 8.64 -5.55
N ASP A 199 -17.25 7.86 -6.49
CA ASP A 199 -16.73 6.49 -6.25
C ASP A 199 -15.52 6.45 -5.29
N PHE A 200 -14.95 7.62 -5.00
CA PHE A 200 -13.87 7.83 -4.03
C PHE A 200 -14.30 8.67 -2.83
N GLY A 201 -15.59 8.96 -2.69
CA GLY A 201 -16.17 9.72 -1.58
C GLY A 201 -16.29 11.22 -1.83
N ASN A 202 -16.23 11.68 -3.10
CA ASN A 202 -16.38 13.09 -3.48
C ASN A 202 -15.42 14.04 -2.71
N VAL A 203 -14.12 13.80 -2.85
CA VAL A 203 -13.10 14.35 -1.95
C VAL A 203 -11.93 14.99 -2.69
N LYS A 204 -11.40 16.08 -2.14
CA LYS A 204 -10.13 16.68 -2.58
C LYS A 204 -8.96 15.98 -1.87
N VAL A 205 -8.01 15.48 -2.64
CA VAL A 205 -6.87 14.69 -2.16
C VAL A 205 -5.54 15.27 -2.66
N ARG A 206 -4.47 14.95 -1.94
CA ARG A 206 -3.09 15.16 -2.40
C ARG A 206 -2.62 13.90 -3.10
N PRO A 207 -2.31 13.96 -4.40
CA PRO A 207 -1.59 12.89 -5.07
C PRO A 207 -0.10 12.98 -4.67
N LEU A 208 0.44 11.86 -4.20
CA LEU A 208 1.76 11.76 -3.61
C LEU A 208 2.57 10.64 -4.28
N PHE A 209 3.89 10.75 -4.29
CA PHE A 209 4.81 9.73 -4.78
C PHE A 209 5.88 9.37 -3.74
N PHE A 210 6.41 8.16 -3.84
CA PHE A 210 7.47 7.63 -2.96
C PHE A 210 8.47 6.80 -3.75
N ASN A 211 9.76 7.03 -3.52
CA ASN A 211 10.85 6.31 -4.19
C ASN A 211 11.13 4.99 -3.47
N VAL A 212 10.81 3.86 -4.11
CA VAL A 212 10.97 2.53 -3.51
C VAL A 212 12.44 2.21 -3.22
N ARG A 213 13.35 2.62 -4.12
CA ARG A 213 14.76 2.25 -4.09
C ARG A 213 15.58 3.09 -3.12
N GLU A 214 15.27 4.38 -3.02
CA GLU A 214 16.00 5.30 -2.14
C GLU A 214 15.51 5.26 -0.69
N ALA A 215 14.33 4.70 -0.45
CA ALA A 215 13.68 4.66 0.85
C ALA A 215 14.60 4.20 1.99
N GLU A 216 15.31 3.08 1.81
CA GLU A 216 16.20 2.53 2.85
C GLU A 216 17.32 3.50 3.22
N ASN A 217 18.01 4.05 2.22
CA ASN A 217 19.11 4.98 2.43
C ASN A 217 18.62 6.29 3.07
N LEU A 218 17.49 6.83 2.61
CA LEU A 218 16.89 8.04 3.18
C LEU A 218 16.51 7.82 4.65
N TRP A 219 15.88 6.68 4.95
CA TRP A 219 15.43 6.37 6.30
C TRP A 219 16.59 6.06 7.25
N ARG A 220 17.62 5.37 6.77
CA ARG A 220 18.87 5.13 7.53
C ARG A 220 19.53 6.47 7.90
N ASN A 221 19.74 7.34 6.91
CA ASN A 221 20.44 8.61 7.11
C ASN A 221 19.65 9.58 7.99
N ALA A 222 18.32 9.51 7.97
CA ALA A 222 17.45 10.34 8.79
C ALA A 222 17.20 9.76 10.20
N ASN A 223 17.78 8.62 10.56
CA ASN A 223 17.45 7.87 11.78
C ASN A 223 15.93 7.69 11.94
N HIS A 224 15.26 7.31 10.86
CA HIS A 224 13.81 7.26 10.83
C HIS A 224 13.29 6.20 11.83
N PRO A 225 12.29 6.51 12.69
CA PRO A 225 11.85 5.60 13.75
C PRO A 225 11.39 4.21 13.27
N LEU A 226 10.92 4.14 12.02
CA LEU A 226 10.43 2.91 11.40
C LEU A 226 11.50 2.18 10.57
N TYR A 227 12.76 2.65 10.55
CA TYR A 227 13.84 2.06 9.77
C TYR A 227 14.10 0.59 10.14
N GLU A 228 14.29 0.32 11.44
CA GLU A 228 14.51 -1.03 11.96
C GLU A 228 13.36 -1.98 11.57
N PHE A 229 12.12 -1.55 11.82
CA PHE A 229 10.94 -2.35 11.47
C PHE A 229 10.84 -2.60 9.96
N MET A 230 11.09 -1.61 9.10
CA MET A 230 10.89 -1.75 7.66
C MET A 230 12.01 -2.53 6.96
N PHE A 231 13.27 -2.26 7.30
CA PHE A 231 14.43 -2.69 6.51
C PHE A 231 15.34 -3.71 7.20
N VAL A 232 15.43 -3.69 8.54
CA VAL A 232 16.40 -4.54 9.27
C VAL A 232 15.73 -5.82 9.76
N LYS A 233 14.62 -5.69 10.49
CA LYS A 233 13.93 -6.83 11.10
C LYS A 233 13.29 -7.72 10.05
N VAL A 234 13.32 -9.03 10.25
CA VAL A 234 12.54 -9.99 9.46
C VAL A 234 11.26 -10.29 10.21
N HIS A 235 10.11 -10.23 9.52
CA HIS A 235 8.81 -10.63 10.09
C HIS A 235 8.25 -11.76 9.22
N PRO A 236 8.19 -13.00 9.72
CA PRO A 236 7.70 -14.14 8.95
C PRO A 236 6.19 -14.07 8.68
N ASP A 237 5.44 -13.33 9.50
CA ASP A 237 4.00 -13.15 9.32
C ASP A 237 3.62 -12.24 8.14
N ILE A 238 4.61 -11.64 7.46
CA ILE A 238 4.41 -10.88 6.22
C ILE A 238 4.65 -11.81 5.03
N GLU A 239 3.60 -12.53 4.67
CA GLU A 239 3.53 -13.67 3.75
C GLU A 239 3.17 -13.25 2.31
N ILE A 240 3.90 -12.29 1.73
CA ILE A 240 3.62 -11.82 0.36
C ILE A 240 4.21 -12.72 -0.74
N PHE A 241 5.21 -13.55 -0.40
CA PHE A 241 5.93 -14.43 -1.33
C PHE A 241 5.90 -15.92 -0.97
N THR A 242 5.31 -16.28 0.16
CA THR A 242 5.27 -17.67 0.67
C THR A 242 4.40 -18.59 -0.20
N SER A 243 3.61 -18.02 -1.12
CA SER A 243 2.85 -18.77 -2.11
C SER A 243 3.48 -18.65 -3.50
N VAL A 244 4.52 -19.43 -3.75
CA VAL A 244 4.97 -19.78 -5.11
C VAL A 244 3.93 -20.71 -5.73
N ASN A 245 2.76 -20.18 -6.10
CA ASN A 245 1.85 -20.89 -6.99
C ASN A 245 1.10 -19.91 -7.89
N GLY A 246 1.42 -19.97 -9.19
CA GLY A 246 0.56 -19.60 -10.31
C GLY A 246 0.60 -18.15 -10.82
N ALA A 247 0.56 -17.14 -9.94
CA ALA A 247 0.44 -15.76 -10.42
C ALA A 247 1.79 -15.17 -10.91
N TRP A 248 2.89 -15.60 -10.30
CA TRP A 248 4.26 -15.17 -10.64
C TRP A 248 4.91 -15.99 -11.76
N SER A 249 4.27 -17.09 -12.19
CA SER A 249 4.79 -17.98 -13.23
C SER A 249 4.49 -17.51 -14.64
N VAL A 250 3.80 -16.38 -14.84
CA VAL A 250 3.73 -15.73 -16.16
C VAL A 250 4.98 -14.86 -16.28
N PRO A 251 5.96 -15.22 -17.13
CA PRO A 251 7.17 -14.43 -17.30
C PRO A 251 6.81 -13.01 -17.73
N ARG A 252 7.53 -12.02 -17.20
CA ARG A 252 7.48 -10.64 -17.66
C ARG A 252 7.69 -10.64 -19.18
N GLN A 253 6.64 -10.39 -19.96
CA GLN A 253 6.83 -10.14 -21.38
C GLN A 253 7.66 -8.87 -21.50
N SER A 254 8.85 -8.98 -22.10
CA SER A 254 9.67 -7.83 -22.40
C SER A 254 8.84 -6.91 -23.30
N ARG A 255 8.43 -5.76 -22.77
CA ARG A 255 7.71 -4.75 -23.53
C ARG A 255 8.59 -4.38 -24.73
N GLN A 256 8.16 -4.73 -25.95
CA GLN A 256 8.73 -4.10 -27.12
C GLN A 256 8.47 -2.61 -26.97
N ARG A 257 9.55 -1.82 -26.91
CA ARG A 257 9.47 -0.37 -26.95
C ARG A 257 8.66 -0.02 -28.19
N PRO A 258 7.58 0.76 -28.11
CA PRO A 258 6.99 1.33 -29.31
C PRO A 258 8.11 2.10 -30.00
N SER A 259 8.53 1.64 -31.17
CA SER A 259 9.37 2.45 -32.04
C SER A 259 8.53 3.67 -32.38
N TYR A 260 8.88 4.83 -31.80
CA TYR A 260 8.45 6.10 -32.33
C TYR A 260 9.03 6.19 -33.75
N GLN A 261 8.25 5.76 -34.73
CA GLN A 261 8.52 6.07 -36.12
C GLN A 261 8.36 7.57 -36.27
N TYR A 262 9.48 8.23 -36.54
CA TYR A 262 9.52 9.61 -37.01
C TYR A 262 8.85 9.63 -38.39
N GLY A 263 7.54 9.86 -38.41
CA GLY A 263 6.81 10.18 -39.63
C GLY A 263 6.98 11.66 -39.95
N SER A 264 7.59 11.94 -41.10
CA SER A 264 7.76 13.27 -41.71
C SER A 264 6.41 13.96 -42.02
N PRO A 265 6.40 15.28 -42.32
CA PRO A 265 5.21 16.12 -42.19
C PRO A 265 4.31 16.17 -43.45
N LEU A 266 3.09 16.70 -43.25
CA LEU A 266 1.99 17.00 -44.19
C LEU A 266 1.04 15.79 -44.41
N GLU A 267 -0.28 15.91 -44.21
CA GLU A 267 -1.15 16.95 -44.76
C GLU A 267 -2.20 17.50 -43.78
N LEU A 268 -2.31 18.84 -43.76
CA LEU A 268 -3.55 19.56 -43.53
C LEU A 268 -4.58 19.08 -44.55
N HIS A 269 -5.65 18.40 -44.14
CA HIS A 269 -7.02 18.48 -44.69
C HIS A 269 -7.90 17.42 -44.01
N GLN A 270 -8.50 17.77 -42.86
CA GLN A 270 -9.85 17.36 -42.46
C GLN A 270 -10.20 18.03 -41.13
N ILE A 271 -10.49 19.32 -41.22
CA ILE A 271 -11.34 20.05 -40.28
C ILE A 271 -12.71 20.16 -40.98
N MET A 272 -13.77 19.99 -40.20
CA MET A 272 -15.20 20.09 -40.55
C MET A 272 -15.88 18.82 -41.09
N ALA A 273 -16.62 18.11 -40.23
CA ALA A 273 -18.04 17.76 -40.46
C ALA A 273 -18.63 16.94 -39.28
N VAL A 274 -19.73 17.49 -38.75
CA VAL A 274 -20.73 16.97 -37.78
C VAL A 274 -20.35 16.97 -36.30
#